data_AF-A0A1G7N431-F1
#
_entry.id   AF-A0A1G7N431-F1
#
_cell.length_a   1.000
_cell.length_b   1.000
_cell.length_c   1.000
_cell.angle_alpha   90.00
_cell.angle_beta   90.00
_cell.angle_gamma   90.00
#
_symmetry.space_group_name_H-M   'P 1'
#
loop_
_entity.id
_entity.type
_entity.pdbx_description
1 polymer ?
#
loop_
_entity_poly.entity_id
_entity_poly.type
_entity_poly.pdbx_seq_one_letter_code
_entity_poly.pdbx_strand_id
1 'polypeptide(L)' 'MDAQRVYALLQQACMLLEDAGDFHIAAHVGQAMALVEGRYAVGGDHLAERDGTCGRPDPVEHLN' A
#
# COMPACT_ATOMS: atom_id res chain seq x y z
N MET A 1 -3.56 8.73 -14.87
CA MET A 1 -4.88 8.49 -14.23
C MET A 1 -5.02 9.38 -13.01
N ASP A 2 -6.20 9.98 -12.78
CA ASP A 2 -6.45 10.88 -11.65
C ASP A 2 -6.14 10.27 -10.28
N ALA A 3 -6.37 8.96 -10.10
CA ALA A 3 -6.07 8.25 -8.85
C ALA A 3 -4.59 8.33 -8.43
N GLN A 4 -3.67 8.30 -9.39
CA GLN A 4 -2.23 8.36 -9.13
C GLN A 4 -1.80 9.76 -8.70
N ARG A 5 -2.43 10.79 -9.27
CA ARG A 5 -2.26 12.18 -8.86
C ARG A 5 -2.85 12.43 -7.46
N VAL A 6 -4.03 11.88 -7.17
CA VAL A 6 -4.66 11.95 -5.86
C VAL A 6 -3.79 11.28 -4.80
N TYR A 7 -3.25 10.09 -5.07
CA TYR A 7 -2.34 9.40 -4.14
C TYR A 7 -1.07 10.21 -3.85
N ALA A 8 -0.45 10.81 -4.88
CA ALA A 8 0.72 11.67 -4.70
C ALA A 8 0.43 12.92 -3.85
N LEU A 9 -0.76 13.53 -4.03
CA LEU A 9 -1.20 14.65 -3.20
C LEU A 9 -1.43 14.24 -1.74
N LEU A 10 -2.03 13.07 -1.51
CA LEU A 10 -2.20 12.53 -0.16
C LEU A 10 -0.85 12.24 0.51
N GLN A 11 0.10 11.68 -0.23
CA GLN A 11 1.46 11.43 0.28
C GLN A 11 2.16 12.74 0.67
N GLN A 12 2.07 13.77 -0.16
CA GLN A 12 2.61 15.11 0.17
C GLN A 12 1.93 15.72 1.39
N ALA A 13 0.59 15.61 1.49
CA ALA A 13 -0.14 16.09 2.66
C ALA A 13 0.28 15.37 3.95
N CYS A 14 0.49 14.05 3.89
CA CYS A 14 0.97 13.27 5.04
C CYS A 14 2.34 13.79 5.52
N MET A 15 3.30 13.97 4.61
CA MET A 15 4.63 14.48 4.95
C MET A 15 4.58 15.88 5.58
N LEU A 16 3.75 16.78 5.04
CA LEU A 16 3.59 18.13 5.59
C LEU A 16 2.95 18.12 6.98
N LEU A 17 2.00 17.22 7.23
CA LEU A 17 1.35 17.08 8.53
C LEU A 17 2.29 16.48 9.57
N GLU A 18 3.13 15.51 9.18
CA GLU A 18 4.16 14.96 10.06
C GLU A 18 5.22 16.00 10.43
N ASP A 19 5.67 16.82 9.46
CA ASP A 19 6.59 17.94 9.68
C ASP A 19 5.99 19.00 10.62
N ALA A 20 4.70 19.29 10.48
CA ALA A 20 3.97 20.20 11.35
C ALA A 20 3.68 19.63 12.76
N GLY A 21 3.92 18.34 12.99
CA GLY A 21 3.61 17.65 14.24
C GLY A 21 2.14 17.24 14.42
N ASP A 22 1.33 17.35 13.36
CA ASP A 22 -0.10 16.99 13.32
C ASP A 22 -0.31 15.50 13.02
N PHE A 23 0.22 14.62 13.88
CA PHE A 23 0.21 13.16 13.67
C PHE A 23 -1.20 12.56 13.60
N HIS A 24 -2.19 13.16 14.28
CA HIS A 24 -3.58 12.69 14.23
C HIS A 24 -4.18 12.84 12.82
N ILE A 25 -3.91 13.96 12.17
CA ILE A 25 -4.41 14.23 10.81
C ILE A 25 -3.61 13.39 9.81
N ALA A 26 -2.29 13.28 10.00
CA ALA A 26 -1.44 12.40 9.18
C ALA A 26 -1.94 10.94 9.18
N ALA A 27 -2.37 10.43 10.34
CA ALA A 27 -2.95 9.08 10.44
C ALA A 27 -4.24 8.93 9.60
N HIS A 28 -5.11 9.95 9.57
CA HIS A 28 -6.30 9.94 8.71
C HIS A 28 -5.94 10.01 7.22
N VAL A 29 -4.91 10.77 6.86
CA VAL A 29 -4.40 10.81 5.48
C VAL A 29 -3.84 9.44 5.08
N GLY A 30 -3.11 8.76 5.95
CA GLY A 30 -2.64 7.39 5.72
C GLY A 30 -3.79 6.40 5.50
N GLN A 31 -4.89 6.50 6.25
CA GLN A 31 -6.09 5.70 6.01
C GLN A 31 -6.72 5.98 4.64
N ALA A 32 -6.80 7.26 4.24
CA ALA A 32 -7.30 7.62 2.92
C ALA A 32 -6.41 7.07 1.80
N MET A 33 -5.08 7.09 1.97
CA MET A 33 -4.14 6.48 1.03
C MET A 33 -4.39 4.98 0.87
N ALA A 34 -4.58 4.24 1.97
CA ALA A 34 -4.88 2.80 1.93
C ALA A 34 -6.18 2.49 1.17
N LEU A 35 -7.21 3.34 1.29
CA LEU A 35 -8.45 3.20 0.54
C LEU A 35 -8.25 3.43 -0.97
N VAL A 36 -7.47 4.44 -1.33
CA VAL A 36 -7.18 4.78 -2.74
C VAL A 36 -6.30 3.70 -3.37
N GLU A 37 -5.30 3.21 -2.66
CA GLU A 37 -4.43 2.09 -3.07
C GLU A 37 -5.24 0.81 -3.28
N GLY A 38 -6.08 0.42 -2.32
CA GLY A 38 -6.92 -0.77 -2.46
C GLY A 38 -7.96 -0.68 -3.58
N ARG A 39 -8.45 0.53 -3.90
CA ARG A 39 -9.49 0.72 -4.94
C ARG A 39 -8.91 0.82 -6.35
N TYR A 40 -7.76 1.48 -6.51
CA TYR A 40 -7.22 1.85 -7.81
C TYR A 40 -5.86 1.22 -8.12
N ALA A 41 -5.34 0.36 -7.22
CA ALA A 41 -4.03 -0.27 -7.33
C ALA A 41 -2.87 0.74 -7.54
N VAL A 42 -3.02 1.95 -7.00
CA VAL A 42 -1.99 3.00 -7.03
C VAL A 42 -1.08 2.86 -5.81
N GLY A 43 0.23 3.06 -5.97
CA GLY A 43 1.21 2.79 -4.89
C GLY A 43 1.84 1.40 -4.93
N GLY A 44 1.30 0.50 -5.77
CA GLY A 44 1.77 -0.89 -5.92
C GLY A 44 3.06 -1.12 -6.70
N ASP A 45 3.74 -0.09 -7.21
CA ASP A 45 5.00 -0.27 -7.95
C ASP A 45 6.15 -0.78 -7.04
N HIS A 46 6.02 -0.64 -5.71
CA HIS A 46 7.02 -1.11 -4.75
C HIS A 46 6.80 -2.53 -4.19
N LEU A 47 5.70 -3.22 -4.54
CA LEU A 47 5.42 -4.58 -4.03
C LEU A 47 5.53 -5.68 -5.10
N ALA A 48 5.71 -5.34 -6.38
CA ALA A 48 5.89 -6.31 -7.45
C ALA A 48 7.22 -7.10 -7.38
N GLU A 49 8.16 -6.70 -6.53
CA GLU A 49 9.45 -7.39 -6.36
C GLU A 49 9.50 -8.35 -5.15
N ARG A 50 8.40 -8.46 -4.37
CA ARG A 50 8.33 -9.41 -3.22
C ARG A 50 7.33 -10.56 -3.38
N ASP A 51 6.78 -10.76 -4.57
CA ASP A 51 6.19 -12.06 -4.96
C ASP A 51 7.25 -12.95 -5.64
N GLY A 52 8.45 -12.97 -5.07
CA GLY A 52 9.48 -13.95 -5.38
C GLY A 52 9.21 -15.23 -4.63
N THR A 53 8.31 -16.06 -5.16
CA THR A 53 8.24 -17.51 -4.93
C THR A 53 8.49 -17.95 -3.47
N CYS A 54 7.49 -17.76 -2.60
CA CYS A 54 7.39 -18.62 -1.43
C CYS A 54 7.04 -20.02 -1.92
N GLY A 55 8.04 -20.88 -1.99
CA GLY A 55 7.92 -22.26 -2.44
C GLY A 55 6.75 -22.96 -1.77
N ARG A 56 5.78 -23.39 -2.57
CA ARG A 56 4.93 -24.53 -2.22
C ARG A 56 5.80 -25.78 -2.33
N PRO A 57 6.17 -26.46 -1.24
CA PRO A 57 6.42 -27.89 -1.35
C PRO A 57 5.07 -28.58 -1.63
N ASP A 58 5.12 -29.55 -2.55
CA ASP A 58 4.02 -30.35 -3.07
C ASP A 58 2.99 -30.85 -2.03
N PRO A 59 1.72 -31.08 -2.45
CA PRO A 59 0.74 -31.74 -1.61
C PRO A 59 1.21 -33.17 -1.29
N VAL A 60 1.29 -33.50 0.00
CA VAL A 60 1.56 -34.86 0.49
C VAL A 60 0.52 -35.82 -0.09
N GLU A 61 0.91 -36.66 -1.04
CA GLU A 61 0.11 -37.79 -1.49
C GLU A 61 -0.08 -38.75 -0.31
N HIS A 62 -1.32 -38.79 0.17
CA HIS A 62 -1.82 -39.86 1.02
C HIS A 62 -1.97 -41.11 0.15
N LEU A 63 -1.07 -42.10 0.28
CA LEU A 63 -1.33 -43.42 -0.29
C LEU A 63 -0.64 -44.55 0.51
N ASN A 64 -1.50 -45.24 1.28
CA ASN A 64 -1.44 -46.62 1.81
C ASN A 64 -0.18 -47.09 2.57
#